data_AF-W6KWL7-F1
#
_entry.id   AF-W6KWL7-F1
#
_cell.length_a   1.000
_cell.length_b   1.000
_cell.length_c   1.000
_cell.angle_alpha   90.00
_cell.angle_beta   90.00
_cell.angle_gamma   90.00
#
_symmetry.space_group_name_H-M   'P 1'
#
loop_
_entity.id
_entity.type
_entity.pdbx_description
1 polymer ?
#
loop_
_entity_poly.entity_id
_entity_poly.type
_entity_poly.pdbx_seq_one_letter_code
_entity_poly.pdbx_strand_id
1 'polypeptide(L)'
;MSWFKSVSDVPSNLWERLRENNEAYVQQLRALLVQASTCSLEYQNALHVLQCVRLAEHKPANETEESIISAFKLAAAGRLYLREMGIAAGAKIEPEELIALLDDTAALPGVFAVGCPGAGGYDAVFALVIGDANCAVVEQFWESYTKLNVCPLLVREDCGGLLIGTV
;
A
#
# COMPACT_ATOMS: atom_id res chain seq x y z
N MET A 1 25.52 -1.54 1.68
CA MET A 1 26.03 -0.72 2.80
C MET A 1 26.84 0.52 2.39
N SER A 2 27.49 0.57 1.21
CA SER A 2 28.30 1.75 0.82
C SER A 2 27.48 3.02 0.60
N TRP A 3 26.30 2.92 -0.03
CA TRP A 3 25.45 4.08 -0.30
C TRP A 3 24.89 4.72 0.97
N PHE A 4 24.42 3.91 1.92
CA PHE A 4 23.93 4.39 3.23
C PHE A 4 24.99 5.25 3.95
N LYS A 5 26.24 4.74 4.03
CA LYS A 5 27.35 5.47 4.65
C LYS A 5 27.72 6.76 3.93
N SER A 6 27.41 6.88 2.63
CA SER A 6 27.68 8.11 1.87
C SER A 6 26.62 9.20 2.04
N VAL A 7 25.45 8.88 2.61
CA VAL A 7 24.34 9.84 2.76
C VAL A 7 23.89 10.06 4.20
N SER A 8 24.44 9.31 5.16
CA SER A 8 24.02 9.33 6.58
C SER A 8 24.20 10.69 7.25
N ASP A 9 25.18 11.48 6.80
CA ASP A 9 25.51 12.77 7.40
C ASP A 9 24.71 13.93 6.78
N VAL A 10 23.87 13.66 5.77
CA VAL A 10 23.00 14.66 5.14
C VAL A 10 21.66 14.70 5.90
N PRO A 11 21.30 15.82 6.55
CA PRO A 11 20.00 15.97 7.20
C PRO A 11 18.86 15.80 6.19
N SER A 12 17.76 15.15 6.59
CA SER A 12 16.59 14.90 5.73
C SER A 12 16.91 14.11 4.44
N ASN A 13 17.90 13.22 4.51
CA ASN A 13 18.15 12.27 3.42
C ASN A 13 16.96 11.30 3.23
N LEU A 14 16.99 10.51 2.16
CA LEU A 14 15.90 9.57 1.83
C LEU A 14 15.56 8.60 2.96
N TRP A 15 16.53 8.19 3.80
CA TRP A 15 16.28 7.32 4.96
C TRP A 15 15.48 8.00 6.04
N GLU A 16 15.82 9.25 6.36
CA GLU A 16 15.08 10.04 7.35
C GLU A 16 13.64 10.25 6.86
N ARG A 17 13.45 10.60 5.58
CA ARG A 17 12.14 10.80 4.96
C ARG A 17 11.28 9.52 4.95
N LEU A 18 11.87 8.37 4.59
CA LEU A 18 11.15 7.10 4.66
C LEU A 18 10.80 6.73 6.10
N ARG A 19 11.74 6.91 7.04
CA ARG A 19 11.47 6.62 8.46
C ARG A 19 10.33 7.48 9.00
N GLU A 20 10.39 8.79 8.81
CA GLU A 20 9.34 9.72 9.24
C GLU A 20 7.98 9.36 8.64
N ASN A 21 7.95 9.03 7.33
CA ASN A 21 6.74 8.58 6.66
C ASN A 21 6.21 7.27 7.26
N ASN A 22 7.08 6.29 7.52
CA ASN A 22 6.69 5.01 8.10
C ASN A 22 6.18 5.16 9.54
N GLU A 23 6.80 6.02 10.35
CA GLU A 23 6.33 6.35 11.70
C GLU A 23 4.94 6.99 11.66
N ALA A 24 4.75 7.98 10.78
CA ALA A 24 3.45 8.60 10.55
C ALA A 24 2.40 7.59 10.06
N TYR A 25 2.77 6.70 9.14
CA TYR A 25 1.88 5.66 8.62
C TYR A 25 1.44 4.69 9.72
N VAL A 26 2.37 4.22 10.56
CA VAL A 26 2.05 3.34 11.69
C VAL A 26 1.15 4.05 12.70
N GLN A 27 1.42 5.32 13.01
CA GLN A 27 0.56 6.12 13.89
C GLN A 27 -0.86 6.25 13.32
N GLN A 28 -0.97 6.53 12.01
CA GLN A 28 -2.25 6.67 11.34
C GLN A 28 -3.04 5.34 11.32
N LEU A 29 -2.39 4.21 11.02
CA LEU A 29 -3.03 2.89 11.08
C LEU A 29 -3.53 2.56 12.49
N ARG A 30 -2.76 2.90 13.54
CA ARG A 30 -3.21 2.74 14.94
C ARG A 30 -4.42 3.61 15.26
N ALA A 31 -4.46 4.84 14.77
CA ALA A 31 -5.63 5.70 14.93
C ALA A 31 -6.87 5.11 14.23
N LEU A 32 -6.70 4.56 13.02
CA LEU A 32 -7.77 3.88 12.29
C LEU A 32 -8.30 2.65 13.04
N LEU A 33 -7.43 1.85 13.68
CA LEU A 33 -7.85 0.74 14.53
C LEU A 33 -8.74 1.21 15.69
N VAL A 34 -8.38 2.33 16.33
CA VAL A 34 -9.21 2.92 17.39
C VAL A 34 -10.55 3.36 16.81
N GLN A 35 -10.56 4.15 15.73
CA GLN A 35 -11.79 4.63 15.08
C GLN A 35 -12.70 3.48 14.64
N ALA A 36 -12.16 2.40 14.07
CA ALA A 36 -12.92 1.22 13.67
C ALA A 36 -13.64 0.55 14.85
N SER A 37 -13.03 0.58 16.03
CA SER A 37 -13.60 0.00 17.26
C SER A 37 -14.56 0.94 18.00
N THR A 38 -14.32 2.25 18.01
CA THR A 38 -15.10 3.22 18.79
C THR A 38 -16.24 3.87 17.99
N CYS A 39 -16.05 4.07 16.69
CA CYS A 39 -16.99 4.74 15.79
C CYS A 39 -17.35 3.84 14.59
N SER A 40 -17.70 2.58 14.88
CA SER A 40 -17.80 1.53 13.86
C SER A 40 -18.74 1.89 12.69
N LEU A 41 -19.89 2.52 12.94
CA LEU A 41 -20.83 2.87 11.86
C LEU A 41 -20.26 3.95 10.91
N GLU A 42 -19.66 5.01 11.45
CA GLU A 42 -19.02 6.07 10.64
C GLU A 42 -17.85 5.51 9.84
N TYR A 43 -17.05 4.65 10.47
CA TYR A 43 -15.95 3.94 9.81
C TYR A 43 -16.43 3.06 8.65
N GLN A 44 -17.47 2.26 8.87
CA GLN A 44 -18.06 1.43 7.81
C GLN A 44 -18.66 2.27 6.67
N ASN A 45 -19.33 3.38 6.99
CA ASN A 45 -19.87 4.29 5.98
C ASN A 45 -18.75 4.92 5.15
N ALA A 46 -17.66 5.35 5.78
CA ALA A 46 -16.48 5.88 5.08
C ALA A 46 -15.87 4.82 4.16
N LEU A 47 -15.71 3.57 4.60
CA LEU A 47 -15.24 2.47 3.73
C LEU A 47 -16.20 2.22 2.56
N HIS A 48 -17.52 2.31 2.78
CA HIS A 48 -18.51 2.13 1.72
C HIS A 48 -18.44 3.21 0.64
N VAL A 49 -18.11 4.44 1.01
CA VAL A 49 -17.84 5.53 0.06
C VAL A 49 -16.50 5.30 -0.65
N LEU A 50 -15.44 5.05 0.13
CA LEU A 50 -14.07 4.98 -0.37
C LEU A 50 -13.81 3.79 -1.31
N GLN A 51 -14.53 2.67 -1.14
CA GLN A 51 -14.45 1.55 -2.09
C GLN A 51 -14.94 1.91 -3.50
N CYS A 52 -15.77 2.95 -3.65
CA CYS A 52 -16.41 3.31 -4.91
C CYS A 52 -15.68 4.41 -5.69
N VAL A 53 -14.59 4.96 -5.14
CA VAL A 53 -13.89 6.12 -5.70
C VAL A 53 -12.40 5.83 -5.88
N ARG A 54 -11.74 6.63 -6.72
CA ARG A 54 -10.29 6.67 -6.77
C ARG A 54 -9.79 7.51 -5.60
N LEU A 55 -9.09 6.89 -4.66
CA LEU A 55 -8.67 7.55 -3.42
C LEU A 55 -7.77 8.78 -3.70
N ALA A 56 -6.94 8.73 -4.75
CA ALA A 56 -6.09 9.84 -5.15
C ALA A 56 -6.86 11.12 -5.57
N GLU A 57 -8.08 10.96 -6.07
CA GLU A 57 -8.92 12.04 -6.61
C GLU A 57 -10.04 12.47 -5.63
N HIS A 58 -10.29 11.66 -4.59
CA HIS A 58 -11.38 11.87 -3.65
C HIS A 58 -11.08 13.01 -2.65
N LYS A 59 -12.10 13.85 -2.40
CA LYS A 59 -12.06 14.86 -1.35
C LYS A 59 -12.83 14.34 -0.13
N PRO A 60 -12.17 14.15 1.02
CA PRO A 60 -12.83 13.66 2.23
C PRO A 60 -14.02 14.54 2.63
N ALA A 61 -15.15 13.91 2.95
CA ALA A 61 -16.35 14.60 3.42
C ALA A 61 -16.42 14.72 4.95
N ASN A 62 -15.64 13.92 5.68
CA ASN A 62 -15.64 13.83 7.15
C ASN A 62 -14.25 13.42 7.67
N GLU A 63 -14.07 13.51 8.99
CA GLU A 63 -12.80 13.19 9.66
C GLU A 63 -12.37 11.72 9.47
N THR A 64 -13.31 10.79 9.36
CA THR A 64 -12.99 9.37 9.16
C THR A 64 -12.45 9.10 7.76
N GLU A 65 -13.10 9.65 6.72
CA GLU A 65 -12.56 9.62 5.36
C GLU A 65 -11.21 10.33 5.28
N GLU A 66 -11.03 11.45 5.97
CA GLU A 66 -9.77 12.19 5.99
C GLU A 66 -8.66 11.32 6.60
N SER A 67 -8.93 10.65 7.71
CA SER A 67 -8.01 9.71 8.33
C SER A 67 -7.62 8.54 7.42
N ILE A 68 -8.58 7.95 6.69
CA ILE A 68 -8.29 6.83 5.77
C ILE A 68 -7.48 7.32 4.57
N ILE A 69 -7.87 8.46 3.98
CA ILE A 69 -7.14 9.09 2.86
C ILE A 69 -5.73 9.51 3.28
N SER A 70 -5.53 9.97 4.52
CA SER A 70 -4.20 10.25 5.08
C SER A 70 -3.33 9.01 5.09
N ALA A 71 -3.85 7.87 5.55
CA ALA A 71 -3.13 6.60 5.54
C ALA A 71 -2.79 6.13 4.10
N PHE A 72 -3.73 6.25 3.16
CA PHE A 72 -3.50 5.99 1.74
C PHE A 72 -2.32 6.82 1.19
N LYS A 73 -2.30 8.13 1.48
CA LYS A 73 -1.22 9.03 1.03
C LYS A 73 0.14 8.65 1.60
N LEU A 74 0.17 8.28 2.88
CA LEU A 74 1.39 7.82 3.56
C LEU A 74 1.89 6.49 2.97
N ALA A 75 0.99 5.56 2.63
CA ALA A 75 1.35 4.32 1.95
C ALA A 75 1.95 4.59 0.55
N ALA A 76 1.32 5.47 -0.24
CA ALA A 76 1.80 5.86 -1.56
C ALA A 76 3.17 6.56 -1.50
N ALA A 77 3.37 7.46 -0.53
CA ALA A 77 4.66 8.10 -0.29
C ALA A 77 5.73 7.09 0.15
N GLY A 78 5.37 6.10 0.96
CA GLY A 78 6.28 5.02 1.36
C GLY A 78 6.80 4.21 0.17
N ARG A 79 5.91 3.84 -0.76
CA ARG A 79 6.30 3.19 -2.04
C ARG A 79 7.27 4.07 -2.83
N LEU A 80 6.97 5.36 -2.98
CA LEU A 80 7.84 6.30 -3.69
C LEU A 80 9.24 6.35 -3.08
N TYR A 81 9.35 6.49 -1.76
CA TYR A 81 10.64 6.54 -1.06
C TYR A 81 11.43 5.23 -1.18
N LEU A 82 10.76 4.07 -1.12
CA LEU A 82 11.39 2.77 -1.34
C LEU A 82 11.95 2.65 -2.76
N ARG A 83 11.21 3.12 -3.76
CA ARG A 83 11.69 3.16 -5.16
C ARG A 83 12.90 4.08 -5.30
N GLU A 84 12.84 5.30 -4.77
CA GLU A 84 13.94 6.27 -4.82
C GLU A 84 15.20 5.74 -4.11
N MET A 85 15.03 5.08 -2.96
CA MET A 85 16.13 4.39 -2.29
C MET A 85 16.72 3.28 -3.14
N GLY A 86 15.89 2.48 -3.80
CA GLY A 86 16.35 1.43 -4.69
C GLY A 86 17.26 1.99 -5.77
N ILE A 87 16.78 3.02 -6.49
CA ILE A 87 17.55 3.71 -7.53
C ILE A 87 18.88 4.22 -6.97
N ALA A 88 18.85 4.94 -5.85
CA ALA A 88 20.04 5.54 -5.26
C ALA A 88 21.05 4.49 -4.76
N ALA A 89 20.57 3.34 -4.29
CA ALA A 89 21.40 2.23 -3.83
C ALA A 89 21.86 1.29 -4.97
N GLY A 90 21.39 1.49 -6.20
CA GLY A 90 21.59 0.55 -7.31
C GLY A 90 20.86 -0.79 -7.12
N ALA A 91 19.81 -0.81 -6.29
CA ALA A 91 18.97 -1.97 -6.01
C ALA A 91 17.63 -1.85 -6.73
N LYS A 92 17.11 -2.96 -7.25
CA LYS A 92 15.80 -3.01 -7.90
C LYS A 92 14.69 -3.30 -6.88
N ILE A 93 14.47 -2.39 -5.92
CA ILE A 93 13.39 -2.55 -4.92
C ILE A 93 12.03 -2.53 -5.62
N GLU A 94 11.77 -1.51 -6.41
CA GLU A 94 10.69 -1.51 -7.41
C GLU A 94 11.34 -1.39 -8.80
N PRO A 95 11.45 -2.51 -9.55
CA PRO A 95 11.89 -2.48 -10.93
C PRO A 95 11.07 -1.55 -11.82
N GLU A 96 11.72 -0.92 -12.80
CA GLU A 96 11.10 0.04 -13.72
C GLU A 96 9.89 -0.58 -14.47
N GLU A 97 9.99 -1.87 -14.81
CA GLU A 97 8.94 -2.60 -15.51
C GLU A 97 7.66 -2.73 -14.68
N LEU A 98 7.76 -2.74 -13.34
CA LEU A 98 6.61 -2.83 -12.43
C LEU A 98 5.92 -1.48 -12.18
N ILE A 99 6.59 -0.35 -12.47
CA ILE A 99 6.07 1.00 -12.16
C ILE A 99 4.69 1.19 -12.78
N ALA A 100 4.56 0.92 -14.08
CA ALA A 100 3.29 1.12 -14.80
C ALA A 100 2.18 0.21 -14.27
N LEU A 101 2.49 -1.06 -13.97
CA LEU A 101 1.51 -2.00 -13.41
C LEU A 101 0.97 -1.48 -12.07
N LEU A 102 1.86 -1.07 -11.18
CA LEU A 102 1.52 -0.62 -9.85
C LEU A 102 0.81 0.75 -9.88
N ASP A 103 1.22 1.67 -10.74
CA ASP A 103 0.56 2.97 -10.91
C ASP A 103 -0.84 2.81 -11.48
N ASP A 104 -1.01 1.98 -12.51
CA ASP A 104 -2.33 1.68 -13.09
C ASP A 104 -3.23 0.94 -12.07
N THR A 105 -2.66 0.02 -11.26
CA THR A 105 -3.39 -0.67 -10.19
C THR A 105 -3.84 0.31 -9.11
N ALA A 106 -2.96 1.23 -8.68
CA ALA A 106 -3.28 2.22 -7.65
C ALA A 106 -4.37 3.22 -8.09
N ALA A 107 -4.58 3.38 -9.40
CA ALA A 107 -5.61 4.24 -9.98
C ALA A 107 -7.00 3.58 -10.05
N LEU A 108 -7.12 2.29 -9.70
CA LEU A 108 -8.41 1.61 -9.64
C LEU A 108 -9.24 2.05 -8.41
N PRO A 109 -10.57 2.09 -8.50
CA PRO A 109 -11.43 2.41 -7.36
C PRO A 109 -11.17 1.51 -6.16
N GLY A 110 -11.19 2.10 -4.96
CA GLY A 110 -11.05 1.37 -3.70
C GLY A 110 -9.66 0.76 -3.44
N VAL A 111 -8.67 0.94 -4.31
CA VAL A 111 -7.29 0.51 -4.04
C VAL A 111 -6.64 1.44 -3.01
N PHE A 112 -6.26 0.88 -1.87
CA PHE A 112 -5.73 1.58 -0.71
C PHE A 112 -4.20 1.67 -0.71
N ALA A 113 -3.51 0.62 -1.16
CA ALA A 113 -2.05 0.64 -1.27
C ALA A 113 -1.59 -0.41 -2.28
N VAL A 114 -0.45 -0.16 -2.90
CA VAL A 114 0.23 -1.13 -3.77
C VAL A 114 1.72 -1.09 -3.52
N GLY A 115 2.44 -2.13 -3.92
CA GLY A 115 3.90 -2.11 -3.89
C GLY A 115 4.52 -3.49 -4.11
N CYS A 116 5.83 -3.56 -3.93
CA CYS A 116 6.57 -4.82 -3.90
C CYS A 116 6.74 -5.27 -2.44
N PRO A 117 6.34 -6.49 -2.05
CA PRO A 117 6.52 -6.99 -0.69
C PRO A 117 7.98 -7.40 -0.44
N GLY A 118 8.34 -7.56 0.83
CA GLY A 118 9.65 -8.06 1.24
C GLY A 118 10.80 -7.15 0.80
N ALA A 119 11.84 -7.74 0.19
CA ALA A 119 13.01 -7.01 -0.29
C ALA A 119 12.75 -6.24 -1.61
N GLY A 120 11.60 -6.47 -2.25
CA GLY A 120 11.30 -5.98 -3.59
C GLY A 120 11.80 -6.89 -4.69
N GLY A 121 11.91 -6.36 -5.91
CA GLY A 121 12.30 -7.11 -7.11
C GLY A 121 11.11 -7.57 -7.95
N TYR A 122 11.26 -8.70 -8.64
CA TYR A 122 10.28 -9.21 -9.61
C TYR A 122 9.40 -10.34 -9.06
N ASP A 123 9.61 -10.76 -7.81
CA ASP A 123 9.01 -11.98 -7.26
C ASP A 123 7.49 -11.85 -7.06
N ALA A 124 7.05 -10.71 -6.54
CA ALA A 124 5.64 -10.45 -6.26
C ALA A 124 5.33 -8.95 -6.21
N VAL A 125 4.05 -8.63 -6.37
CA VAL A 125 3.45 -7.33 -6.06
C VAL A 125 2.23 -7.55 -5.18
N PHE A 126 1.81 -6.52 -4.45
CA PHE A 126 0.57 -6.56 -3.68
C PHE A 126 -0.33 -5.37 -4.02
N ALA A 127 -1.63 -5.56 -3.79
CA ALA A 127 -2.62 -4.51 -3.70
C ALA A 127 -3.47 -4.73 -2.44
N LEU A 128 -3.58 -3.72 -1.60
CA LEU A 128 -4.56 -3.65 -0.52
C LEU A 128 -5.78 -2.93 -1.07
N VAL A 129 -6.95 -3.55 -0.96
CA VAL A 129 -8.20 -3.06 -1.53
C VAL A 129 -9.29 -2.96 -0.48
N ILE A 130 -10.14 -1.94 -0.59
CA ILE A 130 -11.32 -1.76 0.24
C ILE A 130 -12.49 -2.47 -0.44
N GLY A 131 -13.08 -3.46 0.23
CA GLY A 131 -14.26 -4.17 -0.25
C GLY A 131 -13.96 -5.32 -1.21
N ASP A 132 -14.71 -6.42 -1.05
CA ASP A 132 -14.48 -7.68 -1.77
C ASP A 132 -14.69 -7.57 -3.28
N ALA A 133 -15.61 -6.70 -3.71
CA ALA A 133 -15.85 -6.46 -5.13
C ALA A 133 -14.61 -5.90 -5.85
N ASN A 134 -13.81 -5.09 -5.16
CA ASN A 134 -12.60 -4.52 -5.73
C ASN A 134 -11.45 -5.55 -5.83
N CYS A 135 -11.47 -6.62 -5.03
CA CYS A 135 -10.54 -7.74 -5.23
C CYS A 135 -10.69 -8.34 -6.63
N ALA A 136 -11.93 -8.61 -7.06
CA ALA A 136 -12.22 -9.17 -8.38
C ALA A 136 -11.84 -8.21 -9.52
N VAL A 137 -12.02 -6.90 -9.32
CA VAL A 137 -11.60 -5.87 -10.28
C VAL A 137 -10.08 -5.87 -10.46
N VAL A 138 -9.31 -5.91 -9.36
CA VAL A 138 -7.83 -5.96 -9.43
C VAL A 138 -7.36 -7.28 -10.03
N GLU A 139 -7.97 -8.40 -9.66
CA GLU A 139 -7.68 -9.73 -10.23
C GLU A 139 -7.86 -9.72 -11.75
N GLN A 140 -9.04 -9.31 -12.23
CA GLN A 140 -9.32 -9.19 -13.66
C GLN A 140 -8.37 -8.21 -14.37
N PHE A 141 -8.03 -7.09 -13.72
CA PHE A 141 -7.06 -6.13 -14.25
C PHE A 141 -5.68 -6.77 -14.43
N TRP A 142 -5.19 -7.52 -13.44
CA TRP A 142 -3.90 -8.20 -13.51
C TRP A 142 -3.89 -9.34 -14.55
N GLU A 143 -4.95 -10.15 -14.65
CA GLU A 143 -5.06 -11.21 -15.68
C GLU A 143 -5.06 -10.65 -17.10
N SER A 144 -5.67 -9.49 -17.29
CA SER A 144 -5.75 -8.82 -18.59
C SER A 144 -4.56 -7.92 -18.90
N TYR A 145 -3.61 -7.77 -17.97
CA TYR A 145 -2.46 -6.88 -18.14
C TYR A 145 -1.48 -7.46 -19.16
N THR A 146 -1.21 -6.71 -20.23
CA THR A 146 -0.47 -7.25 -21.39
C THR A 146 1.03 -6.94 -21.37
N LYS A 147 1.47 -5.96 -20.58
CA LYS A 147 2.89 -5.53 -20.56
C LYS A 147 3.77 -6.49 -19.75
N LEU A 148 3.17 -7.24 -18.82
CA LEU A 148 3.82 -8.21 -17.94
C LEU A 148 2.89 -9.38 -17.68
N ASN A 149 3.45 -10.56 -17.44
CA ASN A 149 2.65 -11.70 -16.99
C ASN A 149 2.49 -11.62 -15.46
N VAL A 150 1.26 -11.37 -15.00
CA VAL A 150 0.92 -11.25 -13.58
C VAL A 150 -0.12 -12.31 -13.26
N CYS A 151 0.15 -13.16 -12.28
CA CYS A 151 -0.79 -14.16 -11.79
C CYS A 151 -1.40 -13.64 -10.49
N PRO A 152 -2.71 -13.31 -10.45
CA PRO A 152 -3.35 -12.90 -9.21
C PRO A 152 -3.42 -14.05 -8.22
N LEU A 153 -3.20 -13.74 -6.95
CA LEU A 153 -3.45 -14.63 -5.83
C LEU A 153 -4.23 -13.85 -4.78
N LEU A 154 -5.53 -14.10 -4.68
CA LEU A 154 -6.35 -13.48 -3.66
C LEU A 154 -5.93 -14.02 -2.28
N VAL A 155 -5.49 -13.10 -1.42
CA VAL A 155 -5.13 -13.39 -0.03
C VAL A 155 -6.03 -12.62 0.92
N ARG A 156 -6.31 -13.24 2.07
CA ARG A 156 -6.96 -12.60 3.22
C ARG A 156 -6.00 -12.66 4.39
N GLU A 157 -6.14 -11.71 5.31
CA GLU A 157 -5.44 -11.81 6.58
C GLU A 157 -5.83 -13.12 7.28
N ASP A 158 -4.82 -13.84 7.76
CA ASP A 158 -4.98 -14.99 8.65
C ASP A 158 -3.96 -14.88 9.77
N CYS A 159 -4.44 -14.85 11.01
CA CYS A 159 -3.62 -14.74 12.22
C CYS A 159 -3.37 -16.10 12.90
N GLY A 160 -3.98 -17.19 12.42
CA GLY A 160 -3.93 -18.51 13.05
C GLY A 160 -2.58 -19.22 12.92
N GLY A 161 -1.77 -18.86 11.93
CA GLY A 161 -0.50 -19.53 11.66
C GLY A 161 -0.66 -21.02 11.33
N LEU A 162 0.32 -21.86 11.68
CA LEU A 162 0.24 -23.31 11.47
C LEU A 162 -0.49 -23.98 12.63
N LEU A 163 -1.70 -24.49 12.37
CA LEU A 163 -2.50 -25.24 13.34
C LEU A 163 -2.45 -26.75 13.05
N ILE A 164 -2.18 -27.56 14.07
CA ILE A 164 -2.33 -29.03 13.97
C ILE A 164 -3.77 -29.36 14.33
N GLY A 165 -4.54 -29.85 13.35
CA GLY A 165 -5.90 -30.32 13.60
C GLY A 165 -5.88 -31.57 14.49
N THR A 166 -6.60 -31.53 15.61
CA THR A 166 -7.03 -32.76 16.30
C THR A 166 -8.15 -33.38 15.47
N VAL A 167 -7.86 -34.55 14.89
CA VAL A 167 -8.84 -35.42 14.23
C VAL A 167 -9.91 -35.87 15.21
#